data_AF-A0A803NEK4-F1
#
_entry.id   AF-A0A803NEK4-F1
#
_cell.length_a   1.000
_cell.length_b   1.000
_cell.length_c   1.000
_cell.angle_alpha   90.00
_cell.angle_beta   90.00
_cell.angle_gamma   90.00
#
_symmetry.space_group_name_H-M   'P 1'
#
loop_
_entity.id
_entity.type
_entity.pdbx_description
1 polymer ?
#
loop_
_entity_poly.entity_id
_entity_poly.type
_entity_poly.pdbx_seq_one_letter_code
_entity_poly.pdbx_strand_id
1 'polypeptide(L)'
;MIPTLLTATSVFIIAFIAAPPVDIDGIREPVSGSLLYGNNIISGAIIPTSAAIGLHFYPIWEAASVDEWLYNGGPYELIVLNFLLGVACYMGREWELSFRLGMRP
;
A
#
# COMPACT_ATOMS: atom_id res chain seq x y z
N MET A 1 7.67 10.14 8.84
CA MET A 1 7.46 10.78 7.51
C MET A 1 8.39 10.19 6.44
N ILE A 2 9.70 10.50 6.44
CA ILE A 2 10.57 10.18 5.28
C ILE A 2 10.63 8.67 5.00
N PRO A 3 11.01 7.79 5.95
CA PRO A 3 11.14 6.36 5.63
C PRO A 3 9.80 5.74 5.25
N THR A 4 8.73 6.12 5.94
CA THR A 4 7.39 5.55 5.71
C THR A 4 6.83 5.94 4.34
N LEU A 5 6.97 7.19 3.91
CA LEU A 5 6.54 7.63 2.58
C LEU A 5 7.41 7.04 1.46
N LEU A 6 8.72 6.90 1.67
CA LEU A 6 9.59 6.24 0.69
C LEU A 6 9.23 4.77 0.50
N THR A 7 8.98 4.04 1.59
CA THR A 7 8.52 2.64 1.52
C THR A 7 7.16 2.53 0.83
N ALA A 8 6.18 3.36 1.19
CA ALA A 8 4.86 3.33 0.55
C ALA A 8 4.97 3.62 -0.96
N THR A 9 5.79 4.60 -1.34
CA THR A 9 5.97 5.01 -2.74
C THR A 9 6.68 3.93 -3.57
N SER A 10 7.77 3.34 -3.05
CA SER A 10 8.51 2.31 -3.77
C SER A 10 7.67 1.05 -4.00
N VAL A 11 6.93 0.61 -2.98
CA VAL A 11 6.04 -0.55 -3.08
C VAL A 11 4.86 -0.25 -3.99
N PHE A 12 4.23 0.92 -3.89
CA PHE A 12 3.15 1.34 -4.78
C PHE A 12 3.55 1.30 -6.25
N ILE A 13 4.71 1.88 -6.60
CA ILE A 13 5.18 1.93 -7.99
C ILE A 13 5.39 0.51 -8.53
N ILE A 14 6.08 -0.36 -7.78
CA ILE A 14 6.36 -1.73 -8.21
C ILE A 14 5.04 -2.52 -8.35
N ALA A 15 4.14 -2.42 -7.37
CA ALA A 15 2.89 -3.15 -7.39
C ALA A 15 1.95 -2.69 -8.51
N PHE A 16 1.86 -1.38 -8.76
CA PHE A 16 1.03 -0.83 -9.83
C PHE A 16 1.51 -1.28 -11.22
N ILE A 17 2.82 -1.46 -11.39
CA ILE A 17 3.40 -1.93 -12.65
C ILE A 17 3.25 -3.45 -12.78
N ALA A 18 3.59 -4.22 -11.74
CA ALA A 18 3.94 -5.63 -11.88
C ALA A 18 3.28 -6.61 -10.87
N ALA A 19 2.38 -6.16 -10.00
CA ALA A 19 1.71 -7.09 -9.09
C ALA A 19 0.86 -8.13 -9.86
N PRO A 20 0.87 -9.41 -9.45
CA PRO A 20 -0.04 -10.41 -10.01
C PRO A 20 -1.50 -10.13 -9.59
N PRO A 21 -2.48 -10.85 -10.16
CA PRO A 21 -3.88 -10.78 -9.74
C PRO A 21 -4.08 -11.15 -8.27
N VAL A 22 -5.01 -10.47 -7.60
CA VAL A 22 -5.24 -10.57 -6.15
C VAL A 22 -6.67 -11.03 -5.84
N ASP A 23 -6.84 -11.96 -4.90
CA ASP A 23 -8.13 -12.50 -4.47
C ASP A 23 -8.81 -11.61 -3.41
N ILE A 24 -9.36 -10.48 -3.86
CA ILE A 24 -9.94 -9.44 -2.99
C ILE A 24 -11.07 -9.94 -2.09
N ASP A 25 -11.96 -10.79 -2.59
CA ASP A 25 -13.14 -11.25 -1.85
C ASP A 25 -12.88 -12.57 -1.09
N GLY A 26 -11.69 -13.18 -1.26
CA GLY A 26 -11.33 -14.44 -0.62
C GLY A 26 -12.10 -15.65 -1.16
N ILE A 27 -12.70 -15.49 -2.35
CA ILE A 27 -13.53 -16.52 -3.02
C ILE A 27 -12.74 -17.30 -4.08
N ARG A 28 -11.42 -17.10 -4.16
CA ARG A 28 -10.53 -17.67 -5.18
C ARG A 28 -10.81 -17.16 -6.59
N GLU A 29 -11.18 -15.88 -6.69
CA GLU A 29 -11.38 -15.17 -7.96
C GLU A 29 -10.45 -13.95 -8.04
N PRO A 30 -9.20 -14.12 -8.52
CA PRO A 30 -8.22 -13.05 -8.54
C PRO A 30 -8.55 -11.94 -9.55
N VAL A 31 -8.38 -10.69 -9.13
CA VAL A 31 -8.58 -9.50 -9.96
C VAL A 31 -7.22 -8.91 -10.38
N SER A 32 -7.03 -8.68 -11.68
CA SER A 32 -5.83 -8.03 -12.20
C SER A 32 -5.87 -6.52 -11.96
N GLY A 33 -4.89 -5.98 -11.23
CA GLY A 33 -4.77 -4.53 -10.98
C GLY A 33 -3.61 -3.84 -11.70
N SER A 34 -2.57 -4.57 -12.10
CA SER A 34 -1.32 -3.96 -12.59
C SER A 34 -1.24 -3.81 -14.10
N LEU A 35 -0.32 -2.94 -14.55
CA LEU A 35 -0.12 -2.64 -15.97
C LEU A 35 0.33 -3.86 -16.78
N LEU A 36 1.30 -4.63 -16.27
CA LEU A 36 1.80 -5.83 -16.95
C LEU A 36 0.75 -6.94 -17.07
N TYR A 37 -0.34 -6.88 -16.27
CA TYR A 37 -1.47 -7.80 -16.33
C TYR A 37 -2.69 -7.21 -17.05
N GLY A 38 -2.47 -6.32 -18.02
CA GLY A 38 -3.49 -5.89 -18.98
C GLY A 38 -4.29 -4.65 -18.60
N ASN A 39 -3.85 -3.90 -17.59
CA ASN A 39 -4.46 -2.63 -17.23
C ASN A 39 -3.77 -1.43 -17.89
N ASN A 40 -4.55 -0.37 -18.12
CA ASN A 40 -4.03 0.95 -18.46
C ASN A 40 -4.06 1.87 -17.23
N ILE A 41 -3.70 3.15 -17.38
CA ILE A 41 -3.66 4.11 -16.26
C ILE A 41 -5.03 4.32 -15.60
N ILE A 42 -6.12 4.15 -16.34
CA ILE A 42 -7.49 4.33 -15.83
C ILE A 42 -7.99 3.07 -15.12
N SER A 43 -7.71 1.90 -15.69
CA SER A 43 -8.17 0.62 -15.12
C SER A 43 -7.24 0.05 -14.06
N GLY A 44 -5.98 0.51 -14.02
CA GLY A 44 -4.98 0.03 -13.08
C GLY A 44 -5.27 0.45 -11.65
N ALA A 45 -5.04 -0.47 -10.71
CA ALA A 45 -5.27 -0.27 -9.29
C ALA A 45 -4.35 -1.17 -8.45
N ILE A 46 -4.13 -0.78 -7.19
CA ILE A 46 -3.67 -1.71 -6.17
C ILE A 46 -4.92 -2.37 -5.57
N ILE A 47 -5.06 -3.66 -5.80
CA ILE A 47 -6.23 -4.41 -5.31
C ILE A 47 -6.14 -4.56 -3.77
N PRO A 48 -7.22 -4.29 -3.02
CA PRO A 48 -7.26 -4.47 -1.57
C PRO A 48 -6.91 -5.88 -1.09
N THR A 49 -6.47 -5.94 0.16
CA THR A 49 -6.20 -7.19 0.89
C THR A 49 -7.44 -8.09 0.90
N SER A 50 -7.22 -9.39 0.74
CA SER A 50 -8.29 -10.40 0.72
C SER A 50 -9.20 -10.34 1.94
N ALA A 51 -10.52 -10.44 1.73
CA ALA A 51 -11.49 -10.57 2.82
C ALA A 51 -11.30 -11.84 3.66
N ALA A 52 -10.59 -12.85 3.14
CA ALA A 52 -10.19 -14.03 3.92
C ALA A 52 -9.18 -13.71 5.04
N ILE A 53 -8.39 -12.64 4.90
CA ILE A 53 -7.53 -12.10 5.98
C ILE A 53 -8.37 -11.28 6.96
N GLY A 54 -9.42 -10.59 6.48
CA GLY A 54 -10.26 -9.75 7.31
C GLY A 54 -9.49 -8.54 7.86
N LEU A 55 -9.36 -8.46 9.18
CA LEU A 55 -8.63 -7.39 9.88
C LEU A 55 -7.37 -7.90 10.59
N HIS A 56 -6.93 -9.12 10.27
CA HIS A 56 -5.66 -9.63 10.75
C HIS A 56 -4.51 -8.84 10.12
N PHE A 57 -3.48 -8.54 10.91
CA PHE A 57 -2.28 -7.89 10.44
C PHE A 57 -1.49 -8.86 9.55
N TYR A 58 -1.26 -8.51 8.28
CA TYR A 58 -0.64 -9.41 7.30
C TYR A 58 0.65 -8.84 6.69
N PRO A 59 1.74 -8.77 7.49
CA PRO A 59 3.05 -8.39 7.00
C PRO A 59 3.69 -9.52 6.17
N ILE A 60 4.73 -9.19 5.42
CA ILE A 60 5.44 -10.13 4.52
C ILE A 60 5.87 -11.42 5.24
N TRP A 61 6.24 -11.36 6.52
CA TRP A 61 6.73 -12.52 7.28
C TRP A 61 5.63 -13.41 7.87
N GLU A 62 4.35 -13.03 7.79
CA GLU A 62 3.24 -13.93 8.12
C GLU A 62 2.89 -14.85 6.93
N ALA A 63 3.31 -14.46 5.72
CA ALA A 63 3.12 -15.24 4.52
C ALA A 63 4.11 -16.40 4.42
N ALA A 64 3.69 -17.51 3.82
CA ALA A 64 4.58 -18.66 3.58
C ALA A 64 5.61 -18.38 2.46
N SER A 65 5.28 -17.47 1.55
CA SER A 65 6.16 -17.03 0.46
C SER A 65 5.76 -15.63 -0.01
N VAL A 66 6.62 -15.00 -0.81
CA VAL A 66 6.29 -13.73 -1.47
C VAL A 66 5.13 -13.89 -2.44
N ASP A 67 5.02 -15.03 -3.13
CA ASP A 67 3.92 -15.29 -4.07
C ASP A 67 2.56 -15.35 -3.36
N GLU A 68 2.51 -15.98 -2.20
CA GLU A 68 1.29 -16.07 -1.39
C GLU A 68 0.93 -14.70 -0.81
N TRP A 69 1.92 -13.93 -0.34
CA TRP A 69 1.71 -12.55 0.09
C TRP A 69 1.12 -11.65 -1.01
N LEU A 70 1.64 -11.80 -2.24
CA LEU A 70 1.13 -11.07 -3.40
C LEU A 70 -0.28 -11.51 -3.78
N TYR A 71 -0.58 -12.81 -3.78
CA TYR A 71 -1.91 -13.35 -4.10
C TYR A 71 -3.01 -12.82 -3.16
N ASN A 72 -2.69 -12.60 -1.89
CA ASN A 72 -3.64 -12.12 -0.89
C ASN A 72 -3.71 -10.59 -0.75
N GLY A 73 -3.00 -9.83 -1.59
CA GLY A 73 -3.08 -8.37 -1.58
C GLY A 73 -2.27 -7.71 -0.46
N GLY A 74 -1.25 -8.38 0.06
CA GLY A 74 -0.34 -7.83 1.06
C GLY A 74 0.25 -6.45 0.75
N PRO A 75 0.56 -6.07 -0.52
CA PRO A 75 1.01 -4.71 -0.84
C PRO A 75 0.03 -3.62 -0.40
N TYR A 76 -1.28 -3.88 -0.43
CA TYR A 76 -2.29 -2.88 -0.08
C TYR A 76 -2.18 -2.46 1.39
N GLU A 77 -2.17 -3.42 2.31
CA GLU A 77 -2.06 -3.15 3.74
C GLU A 77 -0.75 -2.40 4.07
N LEU A 78 0.37 -2.87 3.51
CA LEU A 78 1.68 -2.23 3.70
C LEU A 78 1.67 -0.77 3.24
N ILE A 79 1.17 -0.50 2.04
CA ILE A 79 1.10 0.86 1.49
C ILE A 79 0.22 1.75 2.37
N VAL A 80 -0.99 1.29 2.73
CA VAL A 80 -1.95 2.08 3.52
C VAL A 80 -1.36 2.43 4.90
N LEU A 81 -0.82 1.46 5.63
CA LEU A 81 -0.26 1.70 6.96
C LEU A 81 0.94 2.67 6.92
N ASN A 82 1.88 2.44 6.00
CA ASN A 82 3.03 3.33 5.83
C ASN A 82 2.63 4.75 5.39
N PHE A 83 1.65 4.86 4.49
CA PHE A 83 1.15 6.14 4.01
C PHE A 83 0.45 6.93 5.12
N LEU A 84 -0.45 6.30 5.89
CA LEU A 84 -1.17 6.94 7.00
C LEU A 84 -0.21 7.49 8.06
N LEU A 85 0.80 6.71 8.45
CA LEU A 85 1.86 7.20 9.34
C LEU A 85 2.65 8.35 8.70
N GLY A 86 2.91 8.27 7.39
CA GLY A 86 3.56 9.30 6.61
C GLY A 86 2.84 10.64 6.67
N VAL A 87 1.55 10.66 6.38
CA VAL A 87 0.73 11.89 6.36
C VAL A 87 0.46 12.45 7.75
N ALA A 88 0.32 11.60 8.78
CA ALA A 88 0.23 12.05 10.16
C ALA A 88 1.50 12.78 10.59
N CYS A 89 2.68 12.23 10.27
CA CYS A 89 3.95 12.93 10.50
C CYS A 89 4.12 14.18 9.62
N TYR A 90 3.57 14.17 8.40
CA TYR A 90 3.65 15.32 7.50
C TYR A 90 2.89 16.52 8.08
N MET A 91 1.70 16.31 8.62
CA MET A 91 0.95 17.33 9.37
C MET A 91 1.77 17.87 10.56
N GLY A 92 2.42 16.99 11.32
CA GLY A 92 3.34 17.39 12.40
C GLY A 92 4.52 18.23 11.90
N ARG A 93 5.06 17.91 10.71
CA ARG A 93 6.14 18.68 10.07
C ARG A 93 5.68 20.07 9.63
N GLU A 94 4.45 20.23 9.13
CA GLU A 94 3.92 21.56 8.76
C GLU A 94 3.88 22.48 9.98
N TRP A 95 3.35 21.97 11.10
CA TRP A 95 3.37 22.69 12.37
C TRP A 95 4.80 22.95 12.87
N GLU A 96 5.70 21.96 12.80
CA GLU A 96 7.08 22.16 13.23
C GLU A 96 7.74 23.31 12.46
N LEU A 97 7.59 23.33 11.13
CA LEU A 97 8.17 24.40 10.31
C LEU A 97 7.56 25.76 10.61
N SER A 98 6.23 25.86 10.78
CA SER A 98 5.58 27.12 11.12
C SER A 98 6.11 27.66 12.45
N PHE A 99 6.30 26.79 13.45
CA PHE A 99 6.91 27.15 14.73
C PHE A 99 8.38 27.62 14.58
N ARG A 100 9.21 26.90 13.81
CA ARG A 100 10.63 27.28 13.59
C ARG A 100 10.78 28.64 12.92
N LEU A 101 9.82 29.02 12.07
CA LEU A 101 9.83 30.30 11.36
C LEU A 101 9.03 31.41 12.08
N GLY A 102 8.44 31.13 13.24
CA GLY A 102 7.61 32.09 13.98
C GLY A 102 6.31 32.47 13.24
N MET A 103 5.83 31.60 12.34
CA MET A 103 4.55 31.78 11.66
C MET A 103 3.39 31.42 12.58
N ARG A 104 2.17 31.83 12.21
CA ARG A 104 0.96 31.36 12.89
C ARG A 104 0.77 29.87 12.57
N PRO A 105 0.50 29.02 13.58
CA PRO A 105 0.29 27.59 13.39
C PRO A 105 -1.04 27.30 12.71
#